data_AF-A0A4U0VUT0-F1
#
_entry.id   AF-A0A4U0VUT0-F1
#
_cell.length_a   1.000
_cell.length_b   1.000
_cell.length_c   1.000
_cell.angle_alpha   90.00
_cell.angle_beta   90.00
_cell.angle_gamma   90.00
#
_symmetry.space_group_name_H-M   'P 1'
#
loop_
_entity.id
_entity.type
_entity.pdbx_description
1 polymer ?
#
loop_
_entity_poly.entity_id
_entity_poly.type
_entity_poly.pdbx_seq_one_letter_code
_entity_poly.pdbx_strand_id
1 'polypeptide(L)'
;MIPTSLFWSYTALAFLTAAGTFAAPTSSADRRIEASSTSNPDFDANIEATGYRYNNKILLFRHGEKRSDSSIGLSEKGKKRAQCLRKKLGKHSRHNIGLILAEAYNPSTGKRRRPYDTVKSLARDLGLKVDLSCEADDFECVSERVEEYAKRGGKGDVAICWKHSYLHKIARELGAKKTAPYPDDRYDIIWTLTRRRIVRKESEQCPGLDPVVRRHDPDLEVGIGEEAVVEEEEEEEEEAEDNESLEDLVFEEFVHGAEKEEQFSFGLNELD
;
A
#
# COMPACT_ATOMS: atom_id res chain seq x y z
N MET A 1 54.84 5.48 -54.61
CA MET A 1 54.96 5.15 -53.17
C MET A 1 54.19 3.86 -52.94
N ILE A 2 54.90 2.76 -52.71
CA ILE A 2 54.41 1.38 -52.56
C ILE A 2 54.91 0.90 -51.16
N PRO A 3 54.15 0.03 -50.46
CA PRO A 3 54.12 -0.03 -49.01
C PRO A 3 55.03 -1.10 -48.41
N THR A 4 55.23 -1.04 -47.09
CA THR A 4 55.71 -2.19 -46.31
C THR A 4 54.84 -2.42 -45.08
N SER A 5 54.38 -3.67 -45.02
CA SER A 5 53.67 -4.39 -43.97
C SER A 5 54.36 -4.32 -42.61
N LEU A 6 53.60 -4.57 -41.54
CA LEU A 6 54.06 -5.37 -40.40
C LEU A 6 52.85 -6.03 -39.71
N PHE A 7 52.99 -7.35 -39.58
CA PHE A 7 52.03 -8.31 -39.05
C PHE A 7 51.89 -8.19 -37.53
N TRP A 8 50.67 -8.28 -37.01
CA TRP A 8 50.42 -8.62 -35.60
C TRP A 8 49.96 -10.06 -35.51
N SER A 9 50.80 -10.89 -34.91
CA SER A 9 50.56 -12.31 -34.64
C SER A 9 49.66 -12.48 -33.41
N TYR A 10 48.57 -13.21 -33.60
CA TYR A 10 47.74 -13.77 -32.52
C TYR A 10 48.53 -14.80 -31.73
N THR A 11 48.53 -14.69 -30.40
CA THR A 11 48.93 -15.78 -29.50
C THR A 11 47.70 -16.23 -28.72
N ALA A 12 47.18 -17.40 -29.10
CA ALA A 12 46.17 -18.13 -28.35
C ALA A 12 46.87 -18.96 -27.27
N LEU A 13 46.56 -18.74 -26.00
CA LEU A 13 46.95 -19.63 -24.92
C LEU A 13 45.82 -20.64 -24.68
N ALA A 14 46.06 -21.88 -25.09
CA ALA A 14 45.26 -23.04 -24.71
C ALA A 14 45.71 -23.51 -23.33
N PHE A 15 44.78 -23.59 -22.37
CA PHE A 15 45.01 -24.31 -21.11
C PHE A 15 44.46 -25.74 -21.22
N LEU A 16 45.36 -26.67 -20.95
CA LEU A 16 45.21 -28.12 -20.95
C LEU A 16 44.15 -28.58 -19.93
N THR A 17 43.31 -29.50 -20.38
CA THR A 17 42.43 -30.32 -19.55
C THR A 17 43.23 -31.44 -18.89
N ALA A 18 43.13 -31.58 -17.57
CA ALA A 18 43.58 -32.75 -16.84
C ALA A 18 42.36 -33.57 -16.41
N ALA A 19 42.18 -34.74 -17.02
CA ALA A 19 41.20 -35.74 -16.62
C ALA A 19 41.78 -36.57 -15.46
N GLY A 20 41.16 -36.48 -14.28
CA GLY A 20 41.42 -37.36 -13.15
C GLY A 20 40.20 -38.24 -12.90
N THR A 21 40.34 -39.54 -13.15
CA THR A 21 39.38 -40.58 -12.79
C THR A 21 39.55 -40.94 -11.32
N PHE A 22 38.51 -40.72 -10.51
CA PHE A 22 38.37 -41.33 -9.18
C PHE A 22 37.05 -42.09 -9.12
N ALA A 23 37.14 -43.39 -8.84
CA ALA A 23 36.00 -44.27 -8.59
C ALA A 23 35.44 -44.05 -7.17
N ALA A 24 34.13 -44.25 -7.05
CA ALA A 24 33.26 -43.89 -5.93
C ALA A 24 33.43 -44.75 -4.66
N PRO A 25 32.97 -44.23 -3.51
CA PRO A 25 32.30 -45.03 -2.50
C PRO A 25 30.79 -44.82 -2.55
N THR A 26 30.06 -45.93 -2.46
CA THR A 26 28.62 -46.00 -2.23
C THR A 26 28.31 -45.58 -0.79
N SER A 27 27.16 -44.94 -0.57
CA SER A 27 26.30 -45.06 0.63
C SER A 27 25.58 -43.73 0.94
N SER A 28 24.25 -43.80 0.77
CA SER A 28 23.22 -43.27 1.65
C SER A 28 22.90 -41.77 1.70
N ALA A 29 21.59 -41.54 1.57
CA ALA A 29 20.82 -40.35 1.94
C ALA A 29 20.97 -39.11 1.05
N ASP A 30 20.22 -39.16 -0.04
CA ASP A 30 19.61 -38.01 -0.70
C ASP A 30 18.97 -37.06 0.35
N ARG A 31 19.50 -35.85 0.48
CA ARG A 31 18.83 -34.77 1.22
C ARG A 31 18.86 -33.51 0.38
N ARG A 32 18.01 -33.52 -0.64
CA ARG A 32 17.49 -32.32 -1.31
C ARG A 32 16.90 -31.41 -0.22
N ILE A 33 17.61 -30.34 0.13
CA ILE A 33 17.02 -29.24 0.90
C ILE A 33 16.14 -28.48 -0.10
N GLU A 34 14.92 -28.98 -0.29
CA GLU A 34 13.82 -28.15 -0.73
C GLU A 34 13.61 -27.14 0.39
N ALA A 35 13.94 -25.88 0.12
CA ALA A 35 13.44 -24.78 0.92
C ALA A 35 11.92 -24.78 0.75
N SER A 36 11.26 -25.56 1.61
CA SER A 36 9.81 -25.56 1.79
C SER A 36 9.43 -24.16 2.26
N SER A 37 9.09 -23.32 1.29
CA SER A 37 8.24 -22.17 1.53
C SER A 37 6.90 -22.75 1.97
N THR A 38 6.73 -22.90 3.28
CA THR A 38 5.40 -23.05 3.87
C THR A 38 4.72 -21.67 3.76
N SER A 39 4.35 -21.30 2.54
CA SER A 39 3.27 -20.35 2.30
C SER A 39 2.05 -20.98 2.94
N ASN A 40 1.53 -20.33 3.96
CA ASN A 40 0.32 -20.78 4.63
C ASN A 40 -0.84 -20.53 3.66
N PRO A 41 -1.45 -21.56 3.05
CA PRO A 41 -2.44 -21.38 1.99
C PRO A 41 -3.64 -20.55 2.47
N ASP A 42 -3.95 -20.60 3.77
CA ASP A 42 -5.00 -19.80 4.39
C ASP A 42 -4.66 -18.31 4.51
N PHE A 43 -3.37 -17.95 4.54
CA PHE A 43 -2.93 -16.54 4.53
C PHE A 43 -2.96 -15.96 3.11
N ASP A 44 -2.56 -16.75 2.11
CA ASP A 44 -2.56 -16.33 0.71
C ASP A 44 -3.99 -16.30 0.13
N ALA A 45 -4.87 -17.23 0.49
CA ALA A 45 -6.29 -17.21 0.11
C ALA A 45 -7.05 -16.01 0.70
N ASN A 46 -6.65 -15.54 1.89
CA ASN A 46 -7.29 -14.39 2.54
C ASN A 46 -6.84 -13.03 1.93
N ILE A 47 -5.73 -12.99 1.20
CA ILE A 47 -5.30 -11.81 0.44
C ILE A 47 -6.15 -11.66 -0.84
N GLU A 48 -6.51 -12.75 -1.49
CA GLU A 48 -7.42 -12.71 -2.65
C GLU A 48 -8.86 -12.34 -2.24
N ALA A 49 -9.32 -12.80 -1.07
CA ALA A 49 -10.66 -12.51 -0.56
C ALA A 49 -10.87 -11.06 -0.07
N THR A 50 -9.78 -10.33 0.24
CA THR A 50 -9.86 -8.98 0.84
C THR A 50 -9.66 -7.83 -0.15
N GLY A 51 -9.43 -8.13 -1.43
CA GLY A 51 -9.36 -7.12 -2.49
C GLY A 51 -8.18 -6.13 -2.37
N TYR A 52 -7.11 -6.45 -1.64
CA TYR A 52 -5.92 -5.59 -1.54
C TYR A 52 -5.03 -5.70 -2.79
N ARG A 53 -4.75 -4.57 -3.45
CA ARG A 53 -3.89 -4.51 -4.66
C ARG A 53 -2.42 -4.91 -4.41
N TYR A 54 -1.95 -4.77 -3.17
CA TYR A 54 -0.60 -5.15 -2.71
C TYR A 54 -0.52 -5.10 -1.18
N ASN A 55 0.45 -5.82 -0.60
CA ASN A 55 0.70 -5.87 0.86
C ASN A 55 1.96 -5.12 1.30
N ASN A 56 2.68 -4.50 0.37
CA ASN A 56 3.91 -3.77 0.64
C ASN A 56 3.66 -2.63 1.62
N LYS A 57 4.58 -2.44 2.57
CA LYS A 57 4.59 -1.26 3.45
C LYS A 57 5.09 -0.07 2.65
N ILE A 58 4.33 1.00 2.62
CA ILE A 58 4.69 2.23 1.91
C ILE A 58 5.16 3.28 2.91
N LEU A 59 6.27 3.94 2.60
CA LEU A 59 6.89 5.01 3.36
C LEU A 59 6.80 6.27 2.51
N LEU A 60 5.90 7.17 2.86
CA LEU A 60 5.57 8.37 2.11
C LEU A 60 6.09 9.61 2.84
N PHE A 61 6.93 10.40 2.18
CA PHE A 61 7.59 11.55 2.80
C PHE A 61 7.90 12.68 1.82
N ARG A 62 8.14 13.86 2.36
CA ARG A 62 8.47 15.06 1.58
C ARG A 62 9.94 15.09 1.19
N HIS A 63 10.25 15.72 0.06
CA HIS A 63 11.62 16.13 -0.26
C HIS A 63 12.24 17.02 0.83
N GLY A 64 13.58 17.03 0.92
CA GLY A 64 14.33 17.86 1.87
C GLY A 64 14.21 19.38 1.66
N GLU A 65 14.71 20.15 2.62
CA GLU A 65 14.54 21.60 2.72
C GLU A 65 15.02 22.34 1.47
N LYS A 66 14.20 23.30 1.01
CA LYS A 66 14.47 24.15 -0.16
C LYS A 66 15.50 25.22 0.19
N ARG A 67 16.20 25.73 -0.83
CA ARG A 67 17.01 26.95 -0.69
C ARG A 67 16.11 28.17 -0.52
N SER A 68 16.53 29.14 0.28
CA SER A 68 15.78 30.39 0.53
C SER A 68 15.75 31.31 -0.69
N ASP A 69 16.82 31.29 -1.49
CA ASP A 69 16.99 32.05 -2.75
C ASP A 69 16.16 31.51 -3.93
N SER A 70 15.27 30.53 -3.69
CA SER A 70 14.45 29.85 -4.70
C SER A 70 15.22 29.12 -5.80
N SER A 71 16.55 29.04 -5.69
CA SER A 71 17.35 28.28 -6.65
C SER A 71 17.08 26.77 -6.56
N ILE A 72 17.51 26.06 -7.59
CA ILE A 72 17.13 24.68 -7.84
C ILE A 72 17.89 23.73 -6.90
N GLY A 73 17.19 22.69 -6.44
CA GLY A 73 17.76 21.64 -5.60
C GLY A 73 17.57 21.88 -4.09
N LEU A 74 18.31 21.09 -3.31
CA LEU A 74 18.26 21.09 -1.85
C LEU A 74 19.16 22.18 -1.25
N SER A 75 18.73 22.76 -0.14
CA SER A 75 19.60 23.53 0.76
C SER A 75 20.62 22.65 1.47
N GLU A 76 21.55 23.24 2.21
CA GLU A 76 22.47 22.47 3.06
C GLU A 76 21.74 21.64 4.13
N LYS A 77 20.64 22.19 4.70
CA LYS A 77 19.75 21.43 5.58
C LYS A 77 19.12 20.24 4.85
N GLY A 78 18.60 20.47 3.64
CA GLY A 78 18.01 19.41 2.82
C GLY A 78 19.00 18.32 2.41
N LYS A 79 20.25 18.68 2.11
CA LYS A 79 21.33 17.71 1.86
C LYS A 79 21.64 16.89 3.10
N LYS A 80 21.72 17.52 4.28
CA LYS A 80 21.93 16.81 5.55
C LYS A 80 20.77 15.85 5.85
N ARG A 81 19.53 16.27 5.61
CA ARG A 81 18.35 15.40 5.70
C ARG A 81 18.44 14.19 4.76
N ALA A 82 18.80 14.41 3.49
CA ALA A 82 19.03 13.32 2.55
C ALA A 82 20.10 12.31 3.03
N GLN A 83 21.08 12.74 3.83
CA GLN A 83 22.02 11.83 4.48
C GLN A 83 21.39 11.08 5.65
N CYS A 84 20.59 11.73 6.48
CA CYS A 84 19.85 11.08 7.58
C CYS A 84 18.92 9.96 7.06
N LEU A 85 18.29 10.14 5.90
CA LEU A 85 17.44 9.11 5.28
C LEU A 85 18.19 7.82 4.98
N ARG A 86 19.49 7.90 4.64
CA ARG A 86 20.35 6.71 4.44
C ARG A 86 20.44 5.85 5.71
N LYS A 87 20.43 6.48 6.88
CA LYS A 87 20.39 5.77 8.17
C LYS A 87 18.97 5.30 8.50
N LYS A 88 17.96 6.14 8.28
CA LYS A 88 16.57 5.85 8.63
C LYS A 88 15.98 4.71 7.79
N LEU A 89 16.31 4.64 6.51
CA LEU A 89 15.71 3.73 5.51
C LEU A 89 16.73 2.80 4.82
N GLY A 90 18.03 2.90 5.14
CA GLY A 90 19.06 2.11 4.48
C GLY A 90 19.11 0.64 4.93
N LYS A 91 20.12 -0.09 4.42
CA LYS A 91 20.29 -1.54 4.57
C LYS A 91 20.31 -2.05 6.03
N HIS A 92 20.73 -1.21 6.98
CA HIS A 92 20.81 -1.55 8.41
C HIS A 92 19.62 -1.00 9.22
N SER A 93 18.63 -0.42 8.56
CA SER A 93 17.40 0.01 9.20
C SER A 93 16.42 -1.16 9.36
N ARG A 94 15.30 -0.91 10.04
CA ARG A 94 14.17 -1.84 10.12
C ARG A 94 13.39 -1.99 8.80
N HIS A 95 13.75 -1.21 7.78
CA HIS A 95 13.06 -1.17 6.50
C HIS A 95 13.82 -1.96 5.46
N ASN A 96 13.09 -2.78 4.69
CA ASN A 96 13.65 -3.53 3.57
C ASN A 96 13.20 -2.88 2.26
N ILE A 97 13.77 -1.73 1.91
CA ILE A 97 13.34 -0.97 0.74
C ILE A 97 13.65 -1.76 -0.54
N GLY A 98 12.62 -1.98 -1.37
CA GLY A 98 12.74 -2.66 -2.66
C GLY A 98 12.30 -1.81 -3.86
N LEU A 99 11.59 -0.71 -3.62
CA LEU A 99 11.21 0.26 -4.64
C LEU A 99 11.36 1.69 -4.09
N ILE A 100 11.87 2.60 -4.93
CA ILE A 100 11.99 4.02 -4.61
C ILE A 100 11.36 4.82 -5.74
N LEU A 101 10.30 5.56 -5.44
CA LEU A 101 9.60 6.47 -6.33
C LEU A 101 9.90 7.91 -5.92
N ALA A 102 10.10 8.79 -6.89
CA ALA A 102 10.17 10.22 -6.64
C ALA A 102 9.53 11.02 -7.78
N GLU A 103 9.11 12.25 -7.46
CA GLU A 103 8.52 13.18 -8.44
C GLU A 103 9.43 13.35 -9.66
N ALA A 104 8.87 13.17 -10.86
CA ALA A 104 9.56 13.49 -12.10
C ALA A 104 10.02 14.95 -12.10
N TYR A 105 11.16 15.20 -12.75
CA TYR A 105 11.73 16.54 -12.86
C TYR A 105 12.20 16.82 -14.28
N ASN A 106 12.21 18.09 -14.66
CA ASN A 106 12.67 18.48 -15.98
C ASN A 106 14.22 18.39 -16.03
N PRO A 107 14.81 17.53 -16.86
CA PRO A 107 16.26 17.31 -16.86
C PRO A 107 17.05 18.52 -17.33
N SER A 108 16.52 19.27 -18.31
CA SER A 108 17.18 20.43 -18.92
C SER A 108 17.26 21.63 -17.98
N THR A 109 16.21 21.86 -17.19
CA THR A 109 16.14 23.01 -16.27
C THR A 109 16.44 22.63 -14.83
N GLY A 110 16.28 21.36 -14.45
CA GLY A 110 16.36 20.90 -13.06
C GLY A 110 15.13 21.26 -12.21
N LYS A 111 14.10 21.89 -12.78
CA LYS A 111 12.85 22.19 -12.05
C LYS A 111 12.26 20.90 -11.49
N ARG A 112 11.84 20.96 -10.21
CA ARG A 112 11.29 19.83 -9.42
C ARG A 112 12.31 18.74 -9.03
N ARG A 113 13.62 18.93 -9.20
CA ARG A 113 14.63 17.88 -8.89
C ARG A 113 14.77 17.50 -7.40
N ARG A 114 14.19 18.26 -6.47
CA ARG A 114 14.38 18.04 -5.01
C ARG A 114 13.98 16.65 -4.50
N PRO A 115 12.84 16.05 -4.90
CA PRO A 115 12.48 14.71 -4.48
C PRO A 115 13.53 13.67 -4.92
N TYR A 116 13.97 13.72 -6.18
CA TYR A 116 15.10 12.89 -6.66
C TYR A 116 16.38 13.12 -5.84
N ASP A 117 16.79 14.38 -5.64
CA ASP A 117 18.01 14.71 -4.89
C ASP A 117 17.97 14.21 -3.43
N THR A 118 16.77 14.09 -2.86
CA THR A 118 16.55 13.61 -1.49
C THR A 118 16.82 12.12 -1.37
N VAL A 119 16.40 11.31 -2.36
CA VAL A 119 16.49 9.85 -2.29
C VAL A 119 17.65 9.23 -3.08
N LYS A 120 18.29 9.97 -3.98
CA LYS A 120 19.33 9.41 -4.88
C LYS A 120 20.50 8.73 -4.16
N SER A 121 20.90 9.25 -2.99
CA SER A 121 22.00 8.66 -2.23
C SER A 121 21.57 7.37 -1.52
N LEU A 122 20.34 7.33 -1.00
CA LEU A 122 19.74 6.12 -0.44
C LEU A 122 19.61 5.03 -1.52
N ALA A 123 19.10 5.38 -2.70
CA ALA A 123 18.94 4.45 -3.82
C ALA A 123 20.28 3.85 -4.24
N ARG A 124 21.32 4.67 -4.39
CA ARG A 124 22.68 4.21 -4.70
C ARG A 124 23.21 3.22 -3.67
N ASP A 125 23.04 3.50 -2.37
CA ASP A 125 23.52 2.62 -1.30
C ASP A 125 22.81 1.27 -1.29
N LEU A 126 21.53 1.24 -1.67
CA LEU A 126 20.73 0.03 -1.75
C LEU A 126 20.88 -0.71 -3.09
N GLY A 127 21.61 -0.15 -4.05
CA GLY A 127 21.72 -0.71 -5.40
C GLY A 127 20.42 -0.61 -6.21
N LEU A 128 19.54 0.33 -5.86
CA LEU A 128 18.26 0.56 -6.53
C LEU A 128 18.32 1.77 -7.47
N LYS A 129 17.43 1.77 -8.46
CA LYS A 129 17.15 2.98 -9.27
C LYS A 129 16.04 3.79 -8.60
N VAL A 130 16.10 5.11 -8.75
CA VAL A 130 14.97 5.97 -8.43
C VAL A 130 14.05 5.96 -9.63
N ASP A 131 12.82 5.50 -9.43
CA ASP A 131 11.77 5.60 -10.43
C ASP A 131 11.22 7.04 -10.47
N LEU A 132 11.26 7.63 -11.65
CA LEU A 132 10.88 9.01 -11.95
C LEU A 132 9.84 9.04 -13.08
N SER A 133 9.13 7.93 -13.34
CA SER A 133 8.19 7.83 -14.46
C SER A 133 6.91 8.64 -14.24
N CYS A 134 6.55 8.93 -12.99
CA CYS A 134 5.29 9.60 -12.66
C CYS A 134 5.46 11.12 -12.56
N GLU A 135 4.62 11.84 -13.29
CA GLU A 135 4.54 13.30 -13.26
C GLU A 135 3.99 13.82 -11.93
N ALA A 136 4.24 15.10 -11.63
CA ALA A 136 4.02 15.68 -10.30
C ALA A 136 2.59 15.58 -9.75
N ASP A 137 1.60 15.56 -10.64
CA ASP A 137 0.17 15.49 -10.36
C ASP A 137 -0.49 14.18 -10.85
N ASP A 138 0.31 13.22 -11.32
CA ASP A 138 -0.14 11.91 -11.77
C ASP A 138 -0.05 10.90 -10.61
N PHE A 139 -1.05 10.92 -9.73
CA PHE A 139 -1.09 10.05 -8.56
C PHE A 139 -1.47 8.61 -8.91
N GLU A 140 -2.27 8.42 -9.95
CA GLU A 140 -2.68 7.10 -10.45
C GLU A 140 -1.45 6.33 -10.95
N CYS A 141 -0.53 6.98 -11.68
CA CYS A 141 0.77 6.39 -12.02
C CYS A 141 1.51 5.86 -10.77
N VAL A 142 1.45 6.58 -9.65
CA VAL A 142 2.11 6.13 -8.41
C VAL A 142 1.49 4.84 -7.89
N SER A 143 0.15 4.74 -7.82
CA SER A 143 -0.52 3.51 -7.35
C SER A 143 -0.26 2.35 -8.31
N GLU A 144 -0.29 2.58 -9.62
CA GLU A 144 0.06 1.59 -10.64
C GLU A 144 1.50 1.08 -10.52
N ARG A 145 2.47 1.95 -10.20
CA ARG A 145 3.88 1.54 -10.01
C ARG A 145 4.07 0.67 -8.79
N VAL A 146 3.36 0.95 -7.70
CA VAL A 146 3.37 0.08 -6.53
C VAL A 146 2.72 -1.27 -6.85
N GLU A 147 1.59 -1.27 -7.57
CA GLU A 147 0.88 -2.49 -7.95
C GLU A 147 1.72 -3.37 -8.89
N GLU A 148 2.37 -2.80 -9.91
CA GLU A 148 3.25 -3.55 -10.80
C GLU A 148 4.45 -4.15 -10.08
N TYR A 149 5.06 -3.40 -9.16
CA TYR A 149 6.14 -3.91 -8.33
C TYR A 149 5.70 -5.14 -7.52
N ALA A 150 4.51 -5.08 -6.91
CA ALA A 150 3.94 -6.20 -6.18
C ALA A 150 3.61 -7.40 -7.09
N LYS A 151 2.96 -7.16 -8.24
CA LYS A 151 2.61 -8.19 -9.24
C LYS A 151 3.84 -8.92 -9.79
N ARG A 152 4.98 -8.24 -9.89
CA ARG A 152 6.27 -8.85 -10.26
C ARG A 152 6.97 -9.59 -9.12
N GLY A 153 6.29 -9.80 -7.99
CA GLY A 153 6.83 -10.50 -6.83
C GLY A 153 7.66 -9.63 -5.89
N GLY A 154 7.62 -8.30 -6.02
CA GLY A 154 8.31 -7.37 -5.13
C GLY A 154 7.79 -7.45 -3.70
N LYS A 155 8.63 -7.91 -2.76
CA LYS A 155 8.27 -8.06 -1.33
C LYS A 155 8.80 -6.94 -0.44
N GLY A 156 9.60 -6.01 -0.99
CA GLY A 156 10.20 -4.92 -0.23
C GLY A 156 9.22 -3.81 0.12
N ASP A 157 9.63 -2.97 1.07
CA ASP A 157 9.00 -1.70 1.39
C ASP A 157 9.17 -0.73 0.20
N VAL A 158 8.19 0.16 0.02
CA VAL A 158 8.21 1.18 -1.02
C VAL A 158 8.46 2.55 -0.40
N ALA A 159 9.54 3.22 -0.81
CA ALA A 159 9.81 4.61 -0.42
C ALA A 159 9.31 5.58 -1.50
N ILE A 160 8.48 6.54 -1.13
CA ILE A 160 7.89 7.53 -2.04
C ILE A 160 8.23 8.93 -1.54
N CYS A 161 8.99 9.68 -2.34
CA CYS A 161 9.41 11.04 -2.02
C CYS A 161 8.73 12.06 -2.95
N TRP A 162 8.03 13.06 -2.39
CA TRP A 162 7.27 14.00 -3.21
C TRP A 162 7.22 15.43 -2.66
N LYS A 163 6.53 16.33 -3.36
CA LYS A 163 6.08 17.63 -2.83
C LYS A 163 4.93 17.45 -1.82
N HIS A 164 5.05 18.10 -0.65
CA HIS A 164 4.07 18.07 0.45
C HIS A 164 2.60 18.23 0.05
N SER A 165 2.28 19.19 -0.82
CA SER A 165 0.90 19.47 -1.25
C SER A 165 0.21 18.31 -1.97
N TYR A 166 0.95 17.28 -2.37
CA TYR A 166 0.42 16.10 -3.05
C TYR A 166 0.50 14.82 -2.22
N LEU A 167 1.25 14.79 -1.12
CA LEU A 167 1.42 13.57 -0.32
C LEU A 167 0.08 13.02 0.19
N HIS A 168 -0.83 13.89 0.63
CA HIS A 168 -2.17 13.46 1.03
C HIS A 168 -3.01 12.91 -0.15
N LYS A 169 -2.80 13.42 -1.37
CA LYS A 169 -3.49 12.90 -2.58
C LYS A 169 -2.96 11.53 -2.96
N ILE A 170 -1.63 11.37 -2.96
CA ILE A 170 -0.95 10.09 -3.17
C ILE A 170 -1.41 9.06 -2.12
N ALA A 171 -1.49 9.44 -0.84
CA ALA A 171 -1.96 8.54 0.21
C ALA A 171 -3.39 8.03 -0.05
N ARG A 172 -4.30 8.90 -0.51
CA ARG A 172 -5.67 8.48 -0.90
C ARG A 172 -5.69 7.55 -2.09
N GLU A 173 -4.86 7.83 -3.09
CA GLU A 173 -4.72 6.99 -4.28
C GLU A 173 -4.16 5.60 -3.94
N LEU A 174 -3.31 5.52 -2.92
CA LEU A 174 -2.83 4.26 -2.33
C LEU A 174 -3.86 3.60 -1.38
N GLY A 175 -5.07 4.17 -1.29
CA GLY A 175 -6.23 3.60 -0.63
C GLY A 175 -6.61 4.20 0.73
N ALA A 176 -5.86 5.17 1.27
CA ALA A 176 -6.20 5.80 2.54
C ALA A 176 -7.51 6.61 2.40
N LYS A 177 -8.60 6.13 3.03
CA LYS A 177 -9.96 6.71 2.85
C LYS A 177 -10.03 8.20 3.16
N LYS A 178 -9.39 8.65 4.26
CA LYS A 178 -9.36 10.06 4.68
C LYS A 178 -7.95 10.44 5.13
N THR A 179 -7.42 11.51 4.56
CA THR A 179 -6.07 12.00 4.87
C THR A 179 -6.12 13.51 5.08
N ALA A 180 -5.67 13.97 6.24
CA ALA A 180 -5.37 15.39 6.44
C ALA A 180 -4.25 15.84 5.48
N PRO A 181 -4.15 17.14 5.15
CA PRO A 181 -2.99 17.68 4.44
C PRO A 181 -1.69 17.33 5.13
N TYR A 182 -0.63 17.16 4.34
CA TYR A 182 0.70 16.97 4.88
C TYR A 182 1.21 18.29 5.47
N PRO A 183 1.74 18.32 6.70
CA PRO A 183 2.15 19.55 7.37
C PRO A 183 3.23 20.33 6.60
N ASP A 184 3.01 21.63 6.42
CA ASP A 184 3.81 22.47 5.52
C ASP A 184 5.20 22.78 6.03
N ASP A 185 5.39 22.84 7.36
CA ASP A 185 6.66 23.18 7.99
C ASP A 185 7.49 21.95 8.42
N ARG A 186 6.94 20.75 8.20
CA ARG A 186 7.57 19.48 8.60
C ARG A 186 8.23 18.80 7.43
N TYR A 187 9.56 18.76 7.47
CA TYR A 187 10.39 18.05 6.50
C TYR A 187 10.80 16.66 6.99
N ASP A 188 10.61 16.40 8.29
CA ASP A 188 11.09 15.22 9.01
C ASP A 188 10.11 14.07 9.05
N ILE A 189 8.85 14.31 8.71
CA ILE A 189 7.81 13.29 8.90
C ILE A 189 7.92 12.21 7.82
N ILE A 190 7.62 10.97 8.22
CA ILE A 190 7.40 9.83 7.34
C ILE A 190 6.05 9.24 7.70
N TRP A 191 5.14 9.17 6.72
CA TRP A 191 3.88 8.45 6.84
C TRP A 191 4.11 7.00 6.42
N THR A 192 3.70 6.06 7.27
CA THR A 192 3.71 4.63 6.97
C THR A 192 2.30 4.20 6.61
N LEU A 193 2.12 3.67 5.41
CA LEU A 193 0.87 3.10 4.95
C LEU A 193 0.98 1.57 4.85
N THR A 194 -0.04 0.88 5.34
CA THR A 194 -0.23 -0.57 5.20
C THR A 194 -1.72 -0.87 5.10
N ARG A 195 -2.12 -1.86 4.30
CA ARG A 195 -3.52 -2.24 4.13
C ARG A 195 -4.43 -1.03 3.85
N ARG A 196 -3.99 -0.15 2.93
CA ARG A 196 -4.73 1.04 2.48
C ARG A 196 -5.05 2.05 3.59
N ARG A 197 -4.22 2.14 4.63
CA ARG A 197 -4.40 3.07 5.77
C ARG A 197 -3.09 3.67 6.22
N ILE A 198 -3.12 4.89 6.75
CA ILE A 198 -1.95 5.48 7.41
C ILE A 198 -1.87 4.91 8.83
N VAL A 199 -0.97 3.96 9.06
CA VAL A 199 -0.88 3.29 10.37
C VAL A 199 0.10 3.96 11.33
N ARG A 200 0.98 4.81 10.81
CA ARG A 200 1.97 5.52 11.64
C ARG A 200 2.46 6.79 10.96
N LYS A 201 2.69 7.83 11.74
CA LYS A 201 3.49 9.00 11.36
C LYS A 201 4.64 9.12 12.34
N GLU A 202 5.84 9.32 11.84
CA GLU A 202 7.02 9.44 12.70
C GLU A 202 7.99 10.50 12.17
N SER A 203 8.76 11.10 13.08
CA SER A 203 9.92 11.90 12.71
C SER A 203 11.08 11.00 12.25
N GLU A 204 11.84 11.48 11.28
CA GLU A 204 13.11 10.90 10.82
C GLU A 204 14.15 10.88 11.94
N GLN A 205 14.08 11.85 12.86
CA GLN A 205 15.01 12.08 13.96
C GLN A 205 16.42 12.44 13.47
N CYS A 206 16.50 13.30 12.45
CA CYS A 206 17.75 13.83 11.92
C CYS A 206 18.38 14.86 12.89
N PRO A 207 19.59 14.60 13.44
CA PRO A 207 20.16 15.44 14.49
C PRO A 207 20.34 16.91 14.10
N GLY A 208 19.75 17.81 14.89
CA GLY A 208 19.86 19.26 14.73
C GLY A 208 19.05 19.83 13.55
N LEU A 209 18.16 19.04 12.94
CA LEU A 209 17.17 19.53 11.96
C LEU A 209 15.73 19.37 12.46
N ASP A 210 15.44 18.25 13.10
CA ASP A 210 14.07 17.89 13.45
C ASP A 210 13.63 18.55 14.75
N PRO A 211 12.33 18.91 14.87
CA PRO A 211 11.81 19.42 16.12
C PRO A 211 11.88 18.35 17.22
N VAL A 212 11.95 18.80 18.47
CA VAL A 212 11.86 17.89 19.62
C VAL A 212 10.48 17.24 19.61
N VAL A 213 10.44 15.91 19.49
CA VAL A 213 9.19 15.15 19.53
C VAL A 213 8.57 15.29 20.92
N ARG A 214 7.35 15.84 20.96
CA ARG A 214 6.57 16.00 22.19
C ARG A 214 5.59 14.82 22.32
N ARG A 215 5.11 14.56 23.54
CA ARG A 215 4.12 13.50 23.82
C ARG A 215 2.85 13.65 22.97
N HIS A 216 2.45 14.89 22.69
CA HIS A 216 1.30 15.24 21.85
C HIS A 216 1.78 16.16 20.73
N ASP A 217 2.37 15.56 19.69
CA ASP A 217 2.67 16.26 18.44
C ASP A 217 1.53 15.98 17.45
N PRO A 218 0.66 16.97 17.16
CA PRO A 218 -0.53 16.77 16.32
C PRO A 218 -0.17 16.30 14.90
N ASP A 219 1.04 16.60 14.41
CA ASP A 219 1.48 16.17 13.09
C ASP A 219 1.86 14.67 13.05
N LEU A 220 2.12 14.07 14.22
CA LEU A 220 2.50 12.66 14.37
C LEU A 220 1.33 11.77 14.79
N GLU A 221 0.18 12.35 15.12
CA GLU A 221 -1.02 11.60 15.46
C GLU A 221 -1.66 10.96 14.22
N VAL A 222 -2.07 9.69 14.36
CA VAL A 222 -2.93 8.99 13.40
C VAL A 222 -4.36 9.22 13.86
N GLY A 223 -5.19 9.84 13.03
CA GLY A 223 -6.57 10.17 13.42
C GLY A 223 -7.41 8.91 13.60
N ILE A 224 -8.25 8.89 14.64
CA ILE A 224 -9.21 7.81 14.98
C ILE A 224 -10.42 7.81 14.02
N GLY A 225 -10.18 7.99 12.73
CA GLY A 225 -11.17 7.84 11.66
C GLY A 225 -10.84 6.70 10.70
N GLU A 226 -9.86 5.87 11.07
CA GLU A 226 -9.35 4.80 10.22
C GLU A 226 -9.56 3.39 10.79
N GLU A 227 -9.76 3.18 12.09
CA GLU A 227 -10.14 1.83 12.59
C GLU A 227 -11.58 1.50 12.21
N ALA A 228 -11.77 0.28 11.72
CA ALA A 228 -12.97 -0.18 11.07
C ALA A 228 -14.18 -0.07 11.99
N VAL A 229 -15.22 0.63 11.53
CA VAL A 229 -16.59 0.19 11.84
C VAL A 229 -16.84 -0.93 10.83
N VAL A 230 -16.73 -2.17 11.31
CA VAL A 230 -17.48 -3.28 10.72
C VAL A 230 -18.88 -3.07 11.28
N GLU A 231 -19.77 -2.49 10.49
CA GLU A 231 -21.19 -2.60 10.79
C GLU A 231 -21.53 -4.05 10.48
N GLU A 232 -21.58 -4.89 11.52
CA GLU A 232 -22.32 -6.14 11.45
C GLU A 232 -23.79 -5.72 11.27
N GLU A 233 -24.26 -5.76 10.04
CA GLU A 233 -25.70 -5.78 9.78
C GLU A 233 -26.20 -7.12 10.33
N GLU A 234 -26.74 -7.09 11.55
CA GLU A 234 -27.55 -8.19 12.08
C GLU A 234 -28.79 -8.30 11.19
N GLU A 235 -28.80 -9.30 10.30
CA GLU A 235 -30.02 -9.80 9.67
C GLU A 235 -30.87 -10.43 10.77
N GLU A 236 -31.88 -9.70 11.26
CA GLU A 236 -32.96 -10.31 12.05
C GLU A 236 -33.81 -11.18 11.11
N GLU A 237 -33.55 -12.48 11.13
CA GLU A 237 -34.46 -13.51 10.65
C GLU A 237 -35.65 -13.60 11.62
N GLU A 238 -36.82 -13.06 11.26
CA GLU A 238 -38.09 -13.43 11.90
C GLU A 238 -38.54 -14.80 11.36
N GLU A 239 -38.23 -15.86 12.10
CA GLU A 239 -38.87 -17.17 11.93
C GLU A 239 -40.31 -17.13 12.44
N ALA A 240 -41.25 -17.43 11.54
CA ALA A 240 -42.62 -17.78 11.87
C ALA A 240 -42.67 -19.26 12.27
N GLU A 241 -43.11 -19.57 13.49
CA GLU A 241 -43.65 -20.91 13.79
C GLU A 241 -44.91 -20.83 14.66
N ASP A 242 -45.94 -21.44 14.10
CA ASP A 242 -47.25 -21.69 14.64
C ASP A 242 -47.19 -22.72 15.79
N ASN A 243 -47.92 -22.50 16.87
CA ASN A 243 -48.33 -23.60 17.75
C ASN A 243 -49.74 -23.37 18.33
N GLU A 244 -50.63 -24.18 17.78
CA GLU A 244 -51.96 -24.56 18.23
C GLU A 244 -51.91 -25.28 19.59
N SER A 245 -52.58 -24.74 20.62
CA SER A 245 -53.01 -25.58 21.74
C SER A 245 -54.37 -25.16 22.29
N LEU A 246 -55.30 -26.05 22.00
CA LEU A 246 -56.64 -26.27 22.51
C LEU A 246 -56.79 -26.19 24.04
N GLU A 247 -58.02 -25.81 24.42
CA GLU A 247 -58.73 -26.06 25.68
C GLU A 247 -58.46 -25.11 26.87
N ASP A 248 -59.31 -24.08 26.96
CA ASP A 248 -59.96 -23.73 28.24
C ASP A 248 -61.46 -23.49 28.01
N LEU A 249 -62.25 -24.26 28.76
CA LEU A 249 -63.69 -24.36 28.73
C LEU A 249 -64.33 -23.50 29.86
N VAL A 250 -65.61 -23.14 29.65
CA VAL A 250 -66.74 -23.11 30.62
C VAL A 250 -67.31 -21.73 31.08
N PHE A 251 -68.62 -21.55 30.78
CA PHE A 251 -69.70 -20.75 31.43
C PHE A 251 -69.77 -19.23 31.21
N GLU A 252 -70.90 -18.56 30.94
CA GLU A 252 -72.35 -18.77 31.20
C GLU A 252 -73.19 -17.93 30.17
N GLU A 253 -74.19 -18.48 29.47
CA GLU A 253 -75.66 -18.34 29.65
C GLU A 253 -76.41 -17.24 28.83
N PHE A 254 -77.50 -17.69 28.16
CA PHE A 254 -78.81 -17.00 27.97
C PHE A 254 -78.85 -15.77 27.00
N VAL A 255 -79.78 -15.56 26.04
CA VAL A 255 -81.24 -15.81 25.88
C VAL A 255 -81.64 -15.66 24.39
N HIS A 256 -82.79 -16.27 24.05
CA HIS A 256 -83.77 -16.12 22.93
C HIS A 256 -83.53 -15.05 21.83
N GLY A 257 -83.98 -15.16 20.58
CA GLY A 257 -85.07 -15.94 19.98
C GLY A 257 -85.82 -15.06 18.95
N ALA A 258 -86.45 -15.74 17.98
CA ALA A 258 -87.55 -15.29 17.12
C ALA A 258 -87.36 -14.20 16.03
N GLU A 259 -87.58 -14.64 14.79
CA GLU A 259 -88.51 -14.09 13.77
C GLU A 259 -88.63 -12.56 13.57
N LYS A 260 -88.42 -12.05 12.34
CA LYS A 260 -89.47 -11.90 11.29
C LYS A 260 -88.96 -11.11 10.08
N GLU A 261 -89.67 -11.38 8.98
CA GLU A 261 -89.69 -10.74 7.66
C GLU A 261 -89.63 -9.20 7.69
N GLU A 262 -89.01 -8.59 6.67
CA GLU A 262 -89.79 -7.84 5.67
C GLU A 262 -88.97 -7.50 4.42
N GLN A 263 -89.74 -7.48 3.34
CA GLN A 263 -89.41 -7.39 1.94
C GLN A 263 -89.53 -5.92 1.51
N PHE A 264 -88.58 -5.37 0.76
CA PHE A 264 -88.83 -4.15 -0.02
C PHE A 264 -88.23 -4.23 -1.42
N SER A 265 -89.14 -4.22 -2.39
CA SER A 265 -89.00 -4.01 -3.83
C SER A 265 -88.25 -2.70 -4.16
N PHE A 266 -87.61 -2.51 -5.31
CA PHE A 266 -88.21 -2.49 -6.64
C PHE A 266 -87.08 -2.53 -7.68
N GLY A 267 -87.24 -3.31 -8.74
CA GLY A 267 -86.51 -3.12 -9.99
C GLY A 267 -87.40 -2.43 -11.02
N LEU A 268 -86.79 -1.66 -11.93
CA LEU A 268 -87.06 -1.60 -13.38
C LEU A 268 -86.59 -0.26 -13.98
N ASN A 269 -85.85 -0.36 -15.10
CA ASN A 269 -86.00 0.34 -16.38
C ASN A 269 -84.69 0.13 -17.18
N GLU A 270 -84.71 -0.73 -18.21
CA GLU A 270 -84.78 -0.41 -19.66
C GLU A 270 -83.44 0.05 -20.25
N LEU A 271 -82.76 -0.76 -21.07
CA LEU A 271 -82.89 -0.91 -22.54
C LEU A 271 -82.33 0.30 -23.32
N ASP A 272 -81.07 0.20 -23.76
CA ASP A 272 -80.64 0.10 -25.19
C ASP A 272 -79.13 -0.16 -25.28
#